data_AF-A0A947DDI4-F1
#
_entry.id   AF-A0A947DDI4-F1
#
_cell.length_a   1.000
_cell.length_b   1.000
_cell.length_c   1.000
_cell.angle_alpha   90.00
_cell.angle_beta   90.00
_cell.angle_gamma   90.00
#
_symmetry.space_group_name_H-M   'P 1'
#
loop_
_entity.id
_entity.type
_entity.pdbx_description
1 polymer ?
#
loop_
_entity_poly.entity_id
_entity_poly.type
_entity_poly.pdbx_seq_one_letter_code
_entity_poly.pdbx_strand_id
1 'polypeptide(L)'
;MSDVPDANADQPPESDLETLKNKMNLELEAISVNQLHNLATQAVEKKLITAHGYRGGQYELLRDGEFVLLSPTEAIQYLQDLLNTED
;
A
#
# COMPACT_ATOMS: atom_id res chain seq x y z
N MET A 1 -25.01 54.90 10.96
CA MET A 1 -25.66 54.44 9.71
C MET A 1 -24.54 54.06 8.78
N SER A 2 -24.22 52.77 8.71
CA SER A 2 -24.79 51.81 7.73
C SER A 2 -23.78 51.68 6.59
N ASP A 3 -23.27 50.53 6.18
CA ASP A 3 -23.69 49.15 6.34
C ASP A 3 -22.44 48.28 6.07
N VAL A 4 -22.19 47.26 6.88
CA VAL A 4 -21.37 46.10 6.50
C VAL A 4 -22.36 44.97 6.34
N PRO A 5 -22.48 44.35 5.15
CA PRO A 5 -22.27 42.90 5.06
C PRO A 5 -21.76 42.50 3.65
N ASP A 6 -21.29 41.31 3.32
CA ASP A 6 -20.99 40.10 4.05
C ASP A 6 -19.94 39.39 3.19
N ALA A 7 -18.88 38.90 3.80
CA ALA A 7 -17.90 38.04 3.15
C ALA A 7 -18.50 36.63 3.03
N ASN A 8 -19.35 36.39 2.03
CA ASN A 8 -19.67 35.03 1.61
C ASN A 8 -18.97 34.74 0.30
N ALA A 9 -17.67 34.48 0.41
CA ALA A 9 -16.98 33.64 -0.54
C ALA A 9 -17.59 32.24 -0.40
N ASP A 10 -18.48 31.91 -1.33
CA ASP A 10 -18.95 30.58 -1.65
C ASP A 10 -17.71 29.72 -1.96
N GLN A 11 -17.08 29.14 -0.92
CA GLN A 11 -16.05 28.13 -1.09
C GLN A 11 -16.77 26.84 -1.52
N PRO A 12 -16.46 26.27 -2.70
CA PRO A 12 -17.04 25.00 -3.11
C PRO A 12 -16.61 23.88 -2.13
N PRO A 13 -17.36 22.76 -2.07
CA PRO A 13 -17.16 21.71 -1.08
C PRO A 13 -15.89 20.90 -1.39
N GLU A 14 -14.73 21.39 -0.95
CA GLU A 14 -13.45 20.65 -1.02
C GLU A 14 -13.48 19.37 -0.16
N SER A 15 -14.39 19.32 0.82
CA SER A 15 -14.61 18.21 1.76
C SER A 15 -14.99 16.88 1.10
N ASP A 16 -15.78 16.90 0.03
CA ASP A 16 -16.24 15.66 -0.62
C ASP A 16 -15.13 15.01 -1.47
N LEU A 17 -14.29 15.84 -2.11
CA LEU A 17 -13.15 15.36 -2.90
C LEU A 17 -12.06 14.77 -2.02
N GLU A 18 -11.72 15.41 -0.89
CA GLU A 18 -10.76 14.87 0.08
C GLU A 18 -11.26 13.57 0.72
N THR A 19 -12.56 13.52 1.08
CA THR A 19 -13.17 12.30 1.63
C THR A 19 -13.16 11.16 0.61
N LEU A 20 -13.45 11.45 -0.67
CA LEU A 20 -13.39 10.47 -1.75
C LEU A 20 -11.95 10.00 -1.99
N LYS A 21 -10.97 10.92 -2.00
CA LYS A 21 -9.55 10.61 -2.16
C LYS A 21 -9.02 9.75 -1.02
N ASN A 22 -9.41 10.04 0.22
CA ASN A 22 -9.05 9.23 1.38
C ASN A 22 -9.66 7.83 1.32
N LYS A 23 -10.94 7.70 0.93
CA LYS A 23 -11.58 6.39 0.73
C LYS A 23 -10.91 5.60 -0.38
N MET A 24 -10.61 6.24 -1.51
CA MET A 24 -9.87 5.61 -2.61
C MET A 24 -8.47 5.17 -2.18
N ASN A 25 -7.74 5.99 -1.41
CA ASN A 25 -6.44 5.61 -0.86
C ASN A 25 -6.56 4.40 0.06
N LEU A 26 -7.51 4.38 0.99
CA LEU A 26 -7.74 3.24 1.88
C LEU A 26 -8.07 1.95 1.13
N GLU A 27 -8.89 2.03 0.08
CA GLU A 27 -9.19 0.87 -0.78
C GLU A 27 -7.95 0.41 -1.54
N LEU A 28 -7.14 1.33 -2.08
CA LEU A 28 -5.88 1.01 -2.76
C LEU A 28 -4.84 0.41 -1.80
N GLU A 29 -4.76 0.90 -0.57
CA GLU A 29 -3.90 0.36 0.48
C GLU A 29 -4.35 -1.07 0.86
N ALA A 30 -5.66 -1.30 1.02
CA ALA A 30 -6.20 -2.63 1.30
C ALA A 30 -5.96 -3.63 0.15
N ILE A 31 -6.13 -3.19 -1.10
CA ILE A 31 -5.81 -3.99 -2.29
C ILE A 31 -4.32 -4.36 -2.30
N SER A 32 -3.46 -3.39 -1.98
CA SER A 32 -2.00 -3.57 -1.97
C SER A 32 -1.55 -4.57 -0.90
N VAL A 33 -2.16 -4.55 0.29
CA VAL A 33 -1.85 -5.52 1.36
C VAL A 33 -2.28 -6.93 0.99
N ASN A 34 -3.48 -7.10 0.41
CA ASN A 34 -3.96 -8.40 -0.04
C ASN A 34 -3.09 -8.95 -1.18
N GLN A 35 -2.71 -8.10 -2.13
CA GLN A 35 -1.80 -8.48 -3.21
C GLN A 35 -0.44 -8.92 -2.67
N LEU A 36 0.15 -8.15 -1.76
CA LEU A 36 1.44 -8.46 -1.16
C LEU A 36 1.41 -9.79 -0.40
N HIS A 37 0.37 -10.02 0.41
CA HIS A 37 0.18 -11.29 1.10
C HIS A 37 0.08 -12.47 0.12
N ASN A 38 -0.74 -12.35 -0.94
CA ASN A 38 -0.91 -13.41 -1.93
C ASN A 38 0.37 -13.73 -2.70
N LEU A 39 1.16 -12.72 -3.08
CA LEU A 39 2.45 -12.91 -3.75
C LEU A 39 3.45 -13.61 -2.83
N ALA A 40 3.51 -13.18 -1.56
CA ALA A 40 4.43 -13.75 -0.58
C ALA A 40 4.07 -15.22 -0.26
N THR A 41 2.78 -15.53 -0.11
CA THR A 41 2.28 -16.90 0.06
C THR A 41 2.68 -17.77 -1.14
N GLN A 42 2.46 -17.32 -2.38
CA GLN A 42 2.89 -18.06 -3.57
C GLN A 42 4.41 -18.30 -3.60
N ALA A 43 5.20 -17.31 -3.21
CA ALA A 43 6.65 -17.45 -3.12
C ALA A 43 7.08 -18.46 -2.05
N VAL A 44 6.37 -18.56 -0.92
CA VAL A 44 6.59 -19.61 0.10
C VAL A 44 6.21 -20.98 -0.46
N GLU A 45 5.05 -21.11 -1.11
CA GLU A 45 4.57 -22.37 -1.69
C GLU A 45 5.54 -22.93 -2.75
N LYS A 46 6.14 -22.03 -3.55
CA LYS A 46 7.20 -22.35 -4.52
C LYS A 46 8.58 -22.54 -3.90
N LYS A 47 8.73 -22.36 -2.58
CA LYS A 47 10.00 -22.42 -1.83
C LYS A 47 11.05 -21.41 -2.29
N LEU A 48 10.61 -20.30 -2.90
CA LEU A 48 11.46 -19.17 -3.30
C LEU A 48 11.85 -18.29 -2.11
N ILE A 49 11.00 -18.26 -1.09
CA ILE A 49 11.27 -17.70 0.23
C ILE A 49 10.82 -18.70 1.29
N THR A 50 11.37 -18.60 2.50
CA THR A 50 11.02 -19.47 3.64
C THR A 50 9.84 -18.92 4.44
N ALA A 51 9.78 -17.61 4.64
CA ALA A 51 8.75 -16.96 5.45
C ALA A 51 8.62 -15.47 5.08
N HIS A 52 7.51 -14.86 5.49
CA HIS A 52 7.28 -13.43 5.33
C HIS A 52 6.47 -12.85 6.50
N GLY A 53 6.56 -11.54 6.70
CA GLY A 53 5.83 -10.81 7.73
C GLY A 53 5.87 -9.30 7.54
N TYR A 54 5.09 -8.56 8.33
CA TYR A 54 5.11 -7.10 8.35
C TYR A 54 5.41 -6.60 9.76
N ARG A 55 6.49 -5.84 9.91
CA ARG A 55 6.96 -5.33 11.20
C ARG A 55 7.58 -3.95 11.04
N GLY A 56 7.20 -3.02 11.92
CA GLY A 56 7.86 -1.71 12.01
C GLY A 56 7.72 -0.83 10.76
N GLY A 57 6.70 -1.04 9.93
CA GLY A 57 6.52 -0.30 8.67
C GLY A 57 7.16 -0.95 7.45
N GLN A 58 7.85 -2.08 7.65
CA GLN A 58 8.56 -2.81 6.59
C GLN A 58 8.01 -4.22 6.46
N TYR A 59 8.07 -4.73 5.24
CA TYR A 59 7.84 -6.12 4.94
C TYR A 59 9.15 -6.89 5.08
N GLU A 60 9.11 -7.97 5.85
CA GLU A 60 10.24 -8.85 6.12
C GLU A 60 10.07 -10.11 5.27
N LEU A 61 11.07 -10.44 4.45
CA LEU A 61 11.12 -11.66 3.65
C LEU A 61 12.33 -12.48 4.11
N LEU A 62 12.13 -13.73 4.53
CA LEU A 62 13.23 -14.65 4.84
C LEU A 62 13.56 -15.47 3.59
N ARG A 63 14.73 -15.24 3.01
CA ARG A 63 15.21 -15.94 1.82
C ARG A 63 16.62 -16.45 2.06
N ASP A 64 16.88 -17.72 1.78
CA ASP A 64 18.21 -18.33 1.87
C ASP A 64 18.91 -18.11 3.25
N GLY A 65 18.13 -17.97 4.32
CA GLY A 65 18.62 -17.73 5.68
C GLY A 65 18.84 -16.25 6.04
N GLU A 66 18.59 -15.32 5.11
CA GLU A 66 18.75 -13.89 5.31
C GLU A 66 17.40 -13.15 5.25
N PHE A 67 17.26 -12.09 6.06
CA PHE A 67 16.09 -11.22 6.03
C PHE A 67 16.31 -10.07 5.06
N VAL A 68 15.40 -9.95 4.09
CA VAL A 68 15.27 -8.79 3.21
C VAL A 68 14.15 -7.92 3.74
N LEU A 69 14.47 -6.67 4.07
CA LEU A 69 13.52 -5.68 4.57
C LEU A 69 13.19 -4.69 3.45
N LEU A 70 11.92 -4.59 3.10
CA LEU A 70 11.43 -3.77 1.99
C LEU A 70 10.23 -2.93 2.43
N SER A 71 10.00 -1.78 1.80
CA SER A 71 8.67 -1.17 1.88
C SER A 71 7.63 -2.08 1.22
N PRO A 72 6.33 -1.94 1.54
CA PRO A 72 5.28 -2.75 0.92
C PRO A 72 5.31 -2.72 -0.62
N THR A 73 5.58 -1.55 -1.21
CA THR A 73 5.66 -1.39 -2.68
C THR A 73 6.86 -2.12 -3.26
N GLU A 74 8.03 -1.99 -2.65
CA GLU A 74 9.25 -2.71 -3.07
C GLU A 74 9.07 -4.23 -2.93
N ALA A 75 8.40 -4.68 -1.87
CA ALA A 75 8.12 -6.09 -1.65
C ALA A 75 7.20 -6.68 -2.73
N ILE A 76 6.18 -5.93 -3.16
CA ILE A 76 5.30 -6.35 -4.27
C ILE A 76 6.12 -6.58 -5.54
N GLN A 77 6.94 -5.60 -5.94
CA GLN A 77 7.75 -5.68 -7.14
C GLN A 77 8.76 -6.84 -7.05
N TYR A 78 9.47 -6.94 -5.93
CA TYR A 78 10.44 -8.01 -5.69
C TYR A 78 9.81 -9.40 -5.80
N LEU A 79 8.64 -9.61 -5.20
CA LEU A 79 7.95 -10.91 -5.25
C LEU A 79 7.40 -11.22 -6.64
N GLN A 80 6.93 -10.22 -7.39
CA GLN A 80 6.53 -10.40 -8.79
C GLN A 80 7.72 -10.83 -9.65
N ASP A 81 8.86 -10.15 -9.54
CA ASP A 81 10.07 -10.51 -10.27
C ASP A 81 10.55 -11.93 -9.90
N LEU A 82 10.50 -12.26 -8.60
CA LEU A 82 10.89 -13.58 -8.11
C LEU A 82 10.00 -14.70 -8.67
N LEU A 83 8.68 -14.46 -8.77
CA LEU A 83 7.72 -15.41 -9.31
C LEU A 83 7.78 -15.54 -10.84
N ASN A 84 8.17 -14.47 -11.54
CA ASN A 84 8.29 -14.45 -13.00
C ASN A 84 9.63 -14.99 -13.52
N THR A 85 10.64 -15.15 -12.66
CA THR A 85 11.97 -15.66 -13.04
C THR A 85 11.97 -17.18 -13.24
N GLU A 86 10.90 -17.90 -12.89
CA GLU A 86 10.74 -19.35 -13.09
C GLU A 86 9.83 -19.72 -14.30
N ASP A 87 10.10 -19.15 -15.48
CA ASP A 87 9.57 -19.64 -16.77
C ASP A 87 10.72 -20.05 -17.71
#